data_AF-A0A147J655-F1
#
_entry.id   AF-A0A147J655-F1
#
_cell.length_a   1.000
_cell.length_b   1.000
_cell.length_c   1.000
_cell.angle_alpha   90.00
_cell.angle_beta   90.00
_cell.angle_gamma   90.00
#
_symmetry.space_group_name_H-M   'P 1'
#
loop_
_entity.id
_entity.type
_entity.pdbx_description
1 polymer ?
#
loop_
_entity_poly.entity_id
_entity_poly.type
_entity_poly.pdbx_seq_one_letter_code
_entity_poly.pdbx_strand_id
1 'polypeptide(L)'
;MSTARLRPENYYEARGFSVYYVANAVFNIVSNSGAYLRGIEDILGDMRVLTLMRPFHRYTNLHHFIREISVDIVTEEFDDIEQDHRFLREFLRIFSVPFSEEAVQDEESFWDFASESTRFHEALDELTDEVFHVLFGDVVFLQKFNRLCANYIEMSGFGDDLKTRRGTLRRVAIPVWARRAIFYRDKGECRACKRSLSCSDQAPG
;
A
#
# COMPACT_ATOMS: atom_id res chain seq x y z
N MET A 1 6.93 31.99 36.15
CA MET A 1 7.23 31.92 34.71
C MET A 1 7.68 30.51 34.38
N SER A 2 6.82 29.69 33.78
CA SER A 2 7.20 28.56 32.91
C SER A 2 5.93 28.07 32.22
N THR A 3 5.64 28.63 31.05
CA THR A 3 4.58 28.14 30.16
C THR A 3 5.20 27.06 29.27
N ALA A 4 4.99 25.81 29.62
CA ALA A 4 5.27 24.68 28.74
C ALA A 4 4.37 24.81 27.50
N ARG A 5 5.00 25.05 26.35
CA ARG A 5 4.32 25.05 25.05
C ARG A 5 3.83 23.64 24.76
N LEU A 6 2.52 23.43 24.87
CA LEU A 6 1.85 22.28 24.30
C LEU A 6 2.20 22.24 22.81
N ARG A 7 2.78 21.13 22.36
CA ARG A 7 2.99 20.85 20.94
C ARG A 7 1.60 20.78 20.29
N PRO A 8 1.37 21.38 19.11
CA PRO A 8 0.08 21.28 18.47
C PRO A 8 -0.17 19.81 18.11
N GLU A 9 -1.19 19.23 18.73
CA GLU A 9 -1.87 17.99 18.33
C GLU A 9 -2.52 18.24 16.97
N ASN A 10 -1.72 18.35 15.91
CA ASN A 10 -2.22 18.32 14.55
C ASN A 10 -2.01 16.90 14.02
N TYR A 11 -2.84 15.97 14.49
CA TYR A 11 -3.14 14.79 13.71
C TYR A 11 -4.51 15.04 13.09
N TYR A 12 -4.57 15.08 11.76
CA TYR A 12 -5.81 15.28 11.00
C TYR A 12 -6.89 14.33 11.52
N GLU A 13 -7.91 14.86 12.19
CA GLU A 13 -9.12 14.11 12.53
C GLU A 13 -9.99 14.10 11.26
N ALA A 14 -9.67 13.19 10.32
CA ALA A 14 -10.46 13.01 9.11
C ALA A 14 -11.78 12.34 9.48
N ARG A 15 -12.83 13.13 9.70
CA ARG A 15 -14.21 12.64 9.91
C ARG A 15 -14.90 12.23 8.59
N GLY A 16 -14.14 11.71 7.62
CA GLY A 16 -14.60 11.31 6.29
C GLY A 16 -13.52 10.61 5.46
N PHE A 17 -13.92 10.05 4.31
CA PHE A 17 -13.03 9.34 3.39
C PHE A 17 -11.79 10.19 3.02
N SER A 18 -10.59 9.66 3.24
CA SER A 18 -9.35 10.37 2.95
C SER A 18 -8.22 9.39 2.60
N VAL A 19 -7.43 9.73 1.58
CA VAL A 19 -6.17 9.06 1.23
C VAL A 19 -5.26 8.91 2.45
N TYR A 20 -5.22 9.93 3.32
CA TYR A 20 -4.40 9.90 4.53
C TYR A 20 -4.93 8.93 5.59
N TYR A 21 -6.24 8.70 5.63
CA TYR A 21 -6.83 7.71 6.52
C TYR A 21 -6.35 6.31 6.12
N VAL A 22 -6.47 5.95 4.84
CA VAL A 22 -5.99 4.66 4.31
C VAL A 22 -4.48 4.54 4.47
N ALA A 23 -3.71 5.59 4.15
CA ALA A 23 -2.25 5.60 4.35
C ALA A 23 -1.87 5.38 5.81
N ASN A 24 -2.58 5.98 6.77
CA ASN A 24 -2.36 5.76 8.19
C ASN A 24 -2.73 4.34 8.62
N ALA A 25 -3.83 3.78 8.13
CA ALA A 25 -4.22 2.40 8.38
C ALA A 25 -3.12 1.43 7.92
N VAL A 26 -2.69 1.55 6.65
CA VAL A 26 -1.57 0.77 6.08
C VAL A 26 -0.29 0.95 6.91
N PHE A 27 0.04 2.18 7.31
CA PHE A 27 1.21 2.47 8.13
C PHE A 27 1.15 1.76 9.50
N ASN A 28 -0.01 1.76 10.14
CA ASN A 28 -0.22 1.13 11.45
C ASN A 28 -0.19 -0.40 11.36
N ILE A 29 -0.79 -0.98 10.32
CA ILE A 29 -0.75 -2.43 10.05
C ILE A 29 0.70 -2.88 9.86
N VAL A 30 1.49 -2.19 9.05
CA VAL A 30 2.91 -2.54 8.84
C VAL A 30 3.75 -2.28 10.09
N SER A 31 3.50 -1.18 10.80
CA SER A 31 4.27 -0.81 11.99
C SER A 31 3.98 -1.69 13.20
N ASN A 32 2.79 -2.29 13.26
CA ASN A 32 2.33 -3.11 14.37
C ASN A 32 1.71 -4.43 13.90
N SER A 33 2.38 -5.09 12.94
CA SER A 33 1.89 -6.28 12.23
C SER A 33 1.47 -7.43 13.13
N GLY A 34 2.05 -7.56 14.33
CA GLY A 34 1.65 -8.56 15.33
C GLY A 34 0.17 -8.46 15.74
N ALA A 35 -0.41 -7.26 15.73
CA ALA A 35 -1.82 -7.05 16.09
C ALA A 35 -2.78 -7.40 14.94
N TYR A 36 -2.27 -7.53 13.71
CA TYR A 36 -3.07 -7.71 12.48
C TYR A 36 -2.73 -9.01 11.75
N LEU A 37 -2.09 -9.97 12.42
CA LEU A 37 -1.53 -11.17 11.80
C LEU A 37 -2.54 -11.94 10.93
N ARG A 38 -3.80 -12.06 11.37
CA ARG A 38 -4.84 -12.77 10.60
C ARG A 38 -5.08 -12.09 9.23
N GLY A 39 -5.42 -10.81 9.21
CA GLY A 39 -5.66 -10.11 7.95
C GLY A 39 -4.41 -10.00 7.07
N ILE A 40 -3.22 -9.87 7.68
CA ILE A 40 -1.96 -9.89 6.91
C ILE A 40 -1.72 -11.27 6.28
N GLU A 41 -2.07 -12.36 6.96
CA GLU A 41 -1.97 -13.72 6.40
C GLU A 41 -2.89 -13.88 5.19
N ASP A 42 -4.11 -13.34 5.24
CA ASP A 42 -5.05 -13.40 4.13
C ASP A 42 -4.53 -12.63 2.90
N ILE A 43 -3.77 -11.55 3.12
CA ILE A 43 -3.21 -10.69 2.07
C ILE A 43 -1.85 -11.18 1.53
N LEU A 44 -0.97 -11.70 2.40
CA LEU A 44 0.43 -12.01 2.07
C LEU A 44 0.76 -13.52 2.10
N GLY A 45 -0.19 -14.37 2.52
CA GLY A 45 -0.02 -15.80 2.70
C GLY A 45 0.17 -16.62 1.42
N ASP A 46 0.05 -17.94 1.57
CA ASP A 46 0.66 -18.96 0.70
C ASP A 46 0.34 -18.86 -0.80
N MET A 47 -0.84 -18.38 -1.22
CA MET A 47 -1.16 -18.22 -2.64
C MET A 47 -0.53 -16.98 -3.30
N ARG A 48 -0.04 -16.01 -2.53
CA ARG A 48 0.52 -14.74 -3.04
C ARG A 48 2.03 -14.62 -2.87
N VAL A 49 2.69 -15.56 -2.20
CA VAL A 49 4.14 -15.49 -1.99
C VAL A 49 4.92 -15.48 -3.29
N LEU A 50 4.52 -16.26 -4.30
CA LEU A 50 5.18 -16.22 -5.62
C LEU A 50 5.16 -14.83 -6.27
N THR A 51 4.07 -14.08 -6.07
CA THR A 51 3.97 -12.68 -6.49
C THR A 51 4.96 -11.81 -5.74
N LEU A 52 5.09 -11.99 -4.42
CA LEU A 52 6.08 -11.28 -3.60
C LEU A 52 7.52 -11.52 -4.08
N MET A 53 7.80 -12.72 -4.58
CA MET A 53 9.13 -13.15 -5.03
C MET A 53 9.47 -12.67 -6.44
N ARG A 54 8.48 -12.32 -7.27
CA ARG A 54 8.74 -11.94 -8.66
C ARG A 54 9.39 -10.53 -8.72
N PRO A 55 10.48 -10.37 -9.49
CA PRO A 55 11.29 -9.17 -9.40
C PRO A 55 10.66 -7.96 -10.12
N PHE A 56 10.72 -6.79 -9.48
CA PHE A 56 10.49 -5.48 -10.09
C PHE A 56 9.26 -5.41 -11.02
N HIS A 57 8.08 -5.74 -10.49
CA HIS A 57 6.81 -5.43 -11.13
C HIS A 57 6.55 -3.92 -11.09
N ARG A 58 5.88 -3.39 -12.12
CA ARG A 58 5.45 -1.98 -12.11
C ARG A 58 4.41 -1.73 -11.04
N TYR A 59 3.39 -2.58 -10.99
CA TYR A 59 2.47 -2.66 -9.86
C TYR A 59 3.18 -3.45 -8.75
N THR A 60 3.71 -2.74 -7.75
CA THR A 60 4.63 -3.33 -6.77
C THR A 60 3.88 -4.12 -5.70
N ASN A 61 4.59 -4.93 -4.91
CA ASN A 61 4.01 -5.61 -3.74
C ASN A 61 3.32 -4.63 -2.77
N LEU A 62 3.82 -3.39 -2.66
CA LEU A 62 3.18 -2.37 -1.84
C LEU A 62 1.84 -1.92 -2.44
N HIS A 63 1.70 -1.83 -3.77
CA HIS A 63 0.42 -1.50 -4.39
C HIS A 63 -0.59 -2.63 -4.15
N HIS A 64 -0.18 -3.90 -4.32
CA HIS A 64 -1.05 -5.03 -3.99
C HIS A 64 -1.53 -4.97 -2.53
N PHE A 65 -0.61 -4.76 -1.60
CA PHE A 65 -0.93 -4.67 -0.18
C PHE A 65 -1.88 -3.51 0.15
N ILE A 66 -1.61 -2.32 -0.38
CA ILE A 66 -2.48 -1.15 -0.22
C ILE A 66 -3.86 -1.43 -0.80
N ARG A 67 -3.94 -2.04 -1.99
CA ARG A 67 -5.21 -2.30 -2.67
C ARG A 67 -6.10 -3.23 -1.86
N GLU A 68 -5.57 -4.33 -1.32
CA GLU A 68 -6.38 -5.23 -0.48
C GLU A 68 -6.89 -4.50 0.78
N ILE A 69 -6.01 -3.78 1.50
CA ILE A 69 -6.44 -3.01 2.67
C ILE A 69 -7.46 -1.94 2.29
N SER A 70 -7.32 -1.33 1.11
CA SER A 70 -8.27 -0.33 0.63
C SER A 70 -9.63 -0.93 0.33
N VAL A 71 -9.68 -2.15 -0.24
CA VAL A 71 -10.92 -2.89 -0.43
C VAL A 71 -11.55 -3.15 0.93
N ASP A 72 -10.81 -3.77 1.86
CA ASP A 72 -11.30 -4.10 3.20
C ASP A 72 -11.89 -2.88 3.90
N ILE A 73 -11.16 -1.75 3.91
CA ILE A 73 -11.63 -0.50 4.55
C ILE A 73 -12.86 0.07 3.83
N VAL A 74 -12.87 0.06 2.50
CA VAL A 74 -13.99 0.63 1.73
C VAL A 74 -15.27 -0.18 1.92
N THR A 75 -15.15 -1.49 2.15
CA THR A 75 -16.27 -2.42 2.28
C THR A 75 -16.56 -2.86 3.72
N GLU A 76 -15.78 -2.41 4.72
CA GLU A 76 -15.90 -2.81 6.13
C GLU A 76 -17.32 -2.58 6.69
N GLU A 77 -18.00 -1.52 6.24
CA GLU A 77 -19.33 -1.15 6.74
C GLU A 77 -20.45 -2.12 6.33
N PHE A 78 -20.19 -3.17 5.53
CA PHE A 78 -21.18 -4.22 5.25
C PHE A 78 -21.37 -5.21 6.41
N ASP A 79 -20.47 -5.24 7.39
CA ASP A 79 -20.57 -6.13 8.55
C ASP A 79 -21.68 -5.73 9.54
N ASP A 80 -22.25 -4.52 9.42
CA ASP A 80 -23.32 -4.00 10.27
C ASP A 80 -24.56 -3.60 9.46
N ILE A 81 -25.56 -4.49 9.44
CA ILE A 81 -26.80 -4.39 8.65
C ILE A 81 -27.62 -3.12 8.99
N GLU A 82 -27.38 -2.50 10.14
CA GLU A 82 -28.08 -1.28 10.58
C GLU A 82 -27.36 0.01 10.16
N GLN A 83 -26.16 -0.05 9.59
CA GLN A 83 -25.39 1.12 9.22
C GLN A 83 -25.60 1.56 7.76
N ASP A 84 -25.84 2.85 7.59
CA ASP A 84 -25.65 3.52 6.31
C ASP A 84 -24.17 3.38 5.92
N HIS A 85 -23.89 2.68 4.81
CA HIS A 85 -22.55 2.45 4.24
C HIS A 85 -21.91 3.77 3.74
N ARG A 86 -21.76 4.74 4.64
CA ARG A 86 -21.34 6.11 4.38
C ARG A 86 -19.95 6.17 3.75
N PHE A 87 -19.00 5.36 4.23
CA PHE A 87 -17.64 5.36 3.71
C PHE A 87 -17.60 4.83 2.27
N LEU A 88 -18.29 3.72 2.00
CA LEU A 88 -18.43 3.18 0.65
C LEU A 88 -19.10 4.18 -0.28
N ARG A 89 -20.25 4.72 0.11
CA ARG A 89 -21.01 5.69 -0.71
C ARG A 89 -20.19 6.94 -0.99
N GLU A 90 -19.43 7.41 -0.01
CA GLU A 90 -18.55 8.56 -0.18
C GLU A 90 -17.38 8.24 -1.13
N PHE A 91 -16.75 7.06 -1.00
CA PHE A 91 -15.75 6.59 -1.94
C PHE A 91 -16.30 6.56 -3.38
N LEU A 92 -17.44 5.90 -3.59
CA LEU A 92 -18.07 5.79 -4.90
C LEU A 92 -18.38 7.18 -5.49
N ARG A 93 -18.85 8.13 -4.67
CA ARG A 93 -19.11 9.51 -5.11
C ARG A 93 -17.85 10.29 -5.44
N ILE A 94 -16.83 10.27 -4.57
CA ILE A 94 -15.57 11.01 -4.76
C ILE A 94 -14.88 10.55 -6.04
N PHE A 95 -14.82 9.24 -6.26
CA PHE A 95 -14.21 8.67 -7.47
C PHE A 95 -15.19 8.59 -8.65
N SER A 96 -16.38 9.17 -8.55
CA SER A 96 -17.36 9.20 -9.64
C SER A 96 -17.65 7.81 -10.22
N VAL A 97 -17.74 6.81 -9.36
CA VAL A 97 -18.18 5.45 -9.71
C VAL A 97 -19.70 5.47 -9.83
N PRO A 98 -20.30 5.13 -10.99
CA PRO A 98 -21.74 5.02 -11.11
C PRO A 98 -22.25 3.82 -10.30
N PHE A 99 -23.22 4.04 -9.41
CA PHE A 99 -23.89 2.99 -8.65
C PHE A 99 -25.38 3.30 -8.51
N SER A 100 -26.20 2.27 -8.31
CA SER A 100 -27.60 2.41 -7.93
C SER A 100 -27.77 2.16 -6.43
N GLU A 101 -28.88 2.57 -5.84
CA GLU A 101 -29.13 2.37 -4.41
C GLU A 101 -29.26 0.89 -4.06
N GLU A 102 -29.79 0.07 -4.99
CA GLU A 102 -29.88 -1.38 -4.87
C GLU A 102 -28.48 -2.03 -4.83
N ALA A 103 -27.52 -1.50 -5.60
CA ALA A 103 -26.16 -2.01 -5.64
C ALA A 103 -25.37 -1.80 -4.34
N VAL A 104 -25.86 -0.98 -3.42
CA VAL A 104 -25.22 -0.72 -2.12
C VAL A 104 -26.20 -0.97 -0.97
N GLN A 105 -27.20 -1.82 -1.20
CA GLN A 105 -28.20 -2.15 -0.19
C GLN A 105 -27.68 -3.20 0.81
N ASP A 106 -26.91 -4.16 0.33
CA ASP A 106 -26.34 -5.25 1.10
C ASP A 106 -25.05 -5.77 0.45
N GLU A 107 -24.34 -6.62 1.18
CA GLU A 107 -23.04 -7.14 0.79
C GLU A 107 -23.11 -7.95 -0.52
N GLU A 108 -24.13 -8.81 -0.68
CA GLU A 108 -24.30 -9.66 -1.86
C GLU A 108 -24.52 -8.82 -3.11
N SER A 109 -25.46 -7.88 -3.05
CA SER A 109 -25.78 -6.95 -4.14
C SER A 109 -24.58 -6.09 -4.53
N PHE A 110 -23.77 -5.68 -3.53
CA PHE A 110 -22.56 -4.92 -3.79
C PHE A 110 -21.49 -5.74 -4.48
N TRP A 111 -21.24 -6.98 -4.06
CA TRP A 111 -20.24 -7.82 -4.72
C TRP A 111 -20.64 -8.18 -6.15
N ASP A 112 -21.93 -8.38 -6.43
CA ASP A 112 -22.45 -8.53 -7.79
C ASP A 112 -22.10 -7.30 -8.64
N PHE A 113 -22.42 -6.10 -8.15
CA PHE A 113 -22.06 -4.84 -8.79
C PHE A 113 -20.54 -4.68 -8.97
N ALA A 114 -19.76 -4.91 -7.92
CA ALA A 114 -18.32 -4.70 -7.90
C ALA A 114 -17.61 -5.63 -8.88
N SER A 115 -18.11 -6.86 -9.07
CA SER A 115 -17.54 -7.83 -10.00
C SER A 115 -17.66 -7.41 -11.47
N GLU A 116 -18.66 -6.60 -11.81
CA GLU A 116 -18.91 -6.11 -13.17
C GLU A 116 -18.42 -4.66 -13.37
N SER A 117 -18.22 -3.91 -12.29
CA SER A 117 -17.89 -2.48 -12.33
C SER A 117 -16.40 -2.22 -12.59
N THR A 118 -16.05 -2.00 -13.86
CA THR A 118 -14.69 -1.59 -14.24
C THR A 118 -14.27 -0.28 -13.55
N ARG A 119 -15.18 0.70 -13.45
CA ARG A 119 -14.89 2.00 -12.84
C ARG A 119 -14.59 1.88 -11.34
N PHE A 120 -15.25 0.96 -10.63
CA PHE A 120 -14.94 0.69 -9.23
C PHE A 120 -13.50 0.19 -9.04
N HIS A 121 -13.06 -0.74 -9.90
CA HIS A 121 -11.67 -1.22 -9.85
C HIS A 121 -10.66 -0.14 -10.21
N GLU A 122 -10.94 0.70 -11.22
CA GLU A 122 -10.10 1.85 -11.54
C GLU A 122 -10.01 2.85 -10.39
N ALA A 123 -11.11 3.10 -9.68
CA ALA A 123 -11.15 3.97 -8.51
C ALA A 123 -10.28 3.43 -7.36
N LEU A 124 -10.29 2.10 -7.13
CA LEU A 124 -9.41 1.46 -6.16
C LEU A 124 -7.94 1.57 -6.56
N ASP A 125 -7.63 1.45 -7.85
CA ASP A 125 -6.27 1.58 -8.37
C ASP A 125 -5.79 3.05 -8.27
N GLU A 126 -6.65 4.03 -8.54
CA GLU A 126 -6.39 5.47 -8.33
C GLU A 126 -6.09 5.77 -6.85
N LEU A 127 -6.95 5.32 -5.93
CA LEU A 127 -6.71 5.43 -4.49
C LEU A 127 -5.39 4.77 -4.08
N THR A 128 -5.11 3.59 -4.64
CA THR A 128 -3.89 2.85 -4.35
C THR A 128 -2.65 3.63 -4.76
N ASP A 129 -2.65 4.23 -5.96
CA ASP A 129 -1.55 5.05 -6.46
C ASP A 129 -1.32 6.29 -5.59
N GLU A 130 -2.38 6.93 -5.11
CA GLU A 130 -2.31 8.08 -4.21
C GLU A 130 -1.73 7.71 -2.84
N VAL A 131 -2.23 6.64 -2.22
CA VAL A 131 -1.71 6.11 -0.95
C VAL A 131 -0.26 5.64 -1.11
N PHE A 132 0.06 4.98 -2.24
CA PHE A 132 1.41 4.59 -2.58
C PHE A 132 2.33 5.81 -2.63
N HIS A 133 1.91 6.90 -3.28
CA HIS A 133 2.71 8.12 -3.36
C HIS A 133 3.04 8.69 -1.96
N VAL A 134 2.06 8.70 -1.05
CA VAL A 134 2.26 9.15 0.34
C VAL A 134 3.28 8.27 1.07
N LEU A 135 3.14 6.95 0.99
CA LEU A 135 3.96 6.00 1.73
C LEU A 135 5.33 5.75 1.10
N PHE A 136 5.46 5.86 -0.23
CA PHE A 136 6.70 5.61 -0.95
C PHE A 136 7.81 6.58 -0.56
N GLY A 137 7.46 7.80 -0.14
CA GLY A 137 8.41 8.78 0.39
C GLY A 137 9.03 8.40 1.74
N ASP A 138 8.37 7.53 2.52
CA ASP A 138 8.83 7.09 3.83
C ASP A 138 9.71 5.83 3.73
N VAL A 139 11.03 6.06 3.76
CA VAL A 139 12.03 4.99 3.69
C VAL A 139 12.00 4.06 4.90
N VAL A 140 11.61 4.57 6.08
CA VAL A 140 11.53 3.75 7.31
C VAL A 140 10.32 2.82 7.21
N PHE A 141 9.17 3.33 6.76
CA PHE A 141 8.01 2.51 6.43
C PHE A 141 8.36 1.44 5.38
N LEU A 142 8.99 1.83 4.26
CA LEU A 142 9.39 0.90 3.21
C LEU A 142 10.32 -0.20 3.74
N GLN A 143 11.23 0.11 4.65
CA GLN A 143 12.08 -0.89 5.27
C GLN A 143 11.26 -1.90 6.10
N LYS A 144 10.32 -1.42 6.91
CA LYS A 144 9.42 -2.28 7.71
C LYS A 144 8.56 -3.16 6.80
N PHE A 145 7.97 -2.59 5.74
CA PHE A 145 7.16 -3.34 4.78
C PHE A 145 7.97 -4.42 4.06
N ASN A 146 9.18 -4.10 3.59
CA ASN A 146 10.05 -5.09 2.95
C ASN A 146 10.49 -6.19 3.93
N ARG A 147 10.69 -5.86 5.21
CA ARG A 147 10.97 -6.87 6.24
C ARG A 147 9.77 -7.78 6.49
N LEU A 148 8.55 -7.23 6.49
CA LEU A 148 7.32 -8.02 6.57
C LEU A 148 7.24 -9.00 5.39
N CYS A 149 7.41 -8.54 4.15
CA CYS A 149 7.44 -9.40 2.96
C CYS A 149 8.53 -10.47 3.04
N ALA A 150 9.73 -10.12 3.52
CA ALA A 150 10.84 -11.06 3.65
C ALA A 150 10.50 -12.21 4.61
N ASN A 151 9.85 -11.92 5.75
CA ASN A 151 9.42 -12.96 6.69
C ASN A 151 8.46 -13.96 6.02
N TYR A 152 7.49 -13.47 5.24
CA TYR A 152 6.56 -14.33 4.49
C TYR A 152 7.27 -15.19 3.43
N ILE A 153 8.22 -14.62 2.70
CA ILE A 153 9.03 -15.35 1.72
C ILE A 153 9.88 -16.43 2.41
N GLU A 154 10.47 -16.13 3.56
CA GLU A 154 11.29 -17.06 4.34
C GLU A 154 10.47 -18.23 4.89
N MET A 155 9.25 -17.96 5.37
CA MET A 155 8.34 -18.98 5.90
C MET A 155 7.68 -19.84 4.81
N SER A 156 7.62 -19.34 3.57
CA SER A 156 6.99 -20.07 2.47
C SER A 156 7.73 -21.33 2.05
N GLY A 157 6.98 -22.40 1.80
CA GLY A 157 7.46 -23.63 1.17
C GLY A 157 7.56 -23.58 -0.36
N PHE A 158 7.42 -22.40 -0.96
CA PHE A 158 7.33 -22.22 -2.41
C PHE A 158 8.51 -21.41 -2.98
N GLY A 159 8.72 -21.52 -4.30
CA GLY A 159 9.66 -20.68 -5.05
C GLY A 159 11.14 -20.98 -4.80
N ASP A 160 11.50 -22.21 -4.44
CA ASP A 160 12.90 -22.62 -4.19
C ASP A 160 13.82 -22.37 -5.39
N ASP A 161 13.28 -22.41 -6.60
CA ASP A 161 13.98 -22.06 -7.84
C ASP A 161 14.36 -20.56 -7.91
N LEU A 162 13.59 -19.70 -7.24
CA LEU A 162 13.84 -18.27 -7.11
C LEU A 162 14.76 -17.93 -5.92
N LYS A 163 14.98 -18.87 -5.00
CA LYS A 163 15.84 -18.71 -3.83
C LYS A 163 17.29 -19.12 -4.14
N THR A 164 18.21 -18.57 -3.36
CA THR A 164 19.59 -19.03 -3.26
C THR A 164 19.67 -20.22 -2.30
N ARG A 165 20.82 -20.90 -2.25
CA ARG A 165 21.05 -21.97 -1.24
C ARG A 165 20.93 -21.49 0.22
N ARG A 166 20.96 -20.17 0.46
CA ARG A 166 20.80 -19.55 1.78
C ARG A 166 19.35 -19.14 2.08
N GLY A 167 18.39 -19.48 1.21
CA GLY A 167 16.97 -19.16 1.38
C GLY A 167 16.55 -17.76 0.94
N THR A 168 17.49 -16.88 0.57
CA THR A 168 17.18 -15.51 0.09
C THR A 168 16.91 -15.47 -1.40
N LEU A 169 16.12 -14.50 -1.88
CA LEU A 169 15.85 -14.33 -3.31
C LEU A 169 17.14 -14.09 -4.12
N ARG A 170 17.21 -14.69 -5.31
CA ARG A 170 18.28 -14.44 -6.27
C ARG A 170 18.24 -12.98 -6.74
N ARG A 171 19.42 -12.36 -6.79
CA ARG A 171 19.55 -10.99 -7.31
C ARG A 171 19.32 -10.99 -8.82
N VAL A 172 18.60 -9.99 -9.30
CA VAL A 172 18.43 -9.71 -10.72
C VAL A 172 18.91 -8.30 -11.04
N ALA A 173 19.13 -8.01 -12.32
CA ALA A 173 19.45 -6.65 -12.77
C ALA A 173 18.30 -5.71 -12.42
N ILE A 174 18.61 -4.60 -11.75
CA ILE A 174 17.61 -3.58 -11.41
C ILE A 174 17.17 -2.91 -12.73
N PRO A 175 15.87 -2.85 -13.05
CA PRO A 175 15.41 -2.19 -14.26
C PRO A 175 15.54 -0.66 -14.16
N VAL A 176 15.65 0.00 -15.32
CA VAL A 176 15.80 1.47 -15.44
C VAL A 176 14.68 2.19 -14.71
N TRP A 177 13.44 1.71 -14.83
CA TRP A 177 12.28 2.35 -14.22
C TRP A 177 12.38 2.37 -12.69
N ALA A 178 12.85 1.30 -12.06
CA ALA A 178 12.96 1.21 -10.61
C ALA A 178 14.05 2.15 -10.09
N ARG A 179 15.16 2.29 -10.82
CA ARG A 179 16.19 3.30 -10.53
C ARG A 179 15.63 4.72 -10.62
N ARG A 180 14.85 5.01 -11.66
CA ARG A 180 14.20 6.32 -11.84
C ARG A 180 13.22 6.61 -10.71
N ALA A 181 12.41 5.63 -10.30
CA ALA A 181 11.46 5.80 -9.19
C ALA A 181 12.17 6.21 -7.89
N ILE A 182 13.30 5.56 -7.56
CA ILE A 182 14.13 5.92 -6.39
C ILE A 182 14.73 7.31 -6.56
N PHE A 183 15.28 7.62 -7.75
CA PHE A 183 15.84 8.95 -8.04
C PHE A 183 14.81 10.05 -7.81
N TYR A 184 13.58 9.90 -8.31
CA TYR A 184 12.53 10.91 -8.14
C TYR A 184 12.03 11.00 -6.70
N ARG A 185 11.84 9.86 -6.02
CA ARG A 185 11.51 9.85 -4.58
C ARG A 185 12.52 10.64 -3.76
N ASP A 186 13.80 10.43 -4.05
CA ASP A 186 14.90 11.06 -3.32
C ASP A 186 15.27 12.43 -3.92
N LYS A 187 14.44 12.98 -4.83
CA LYS A 187 14.59 14.31 -5.46
C LYS A 187 15.94 14.49 -6.17
N GLY A 188 16.51 13.41 -6.67
CA GLY A 188 17.81 13.40 -7.34
C GLY A 188 19.00 13.59 -6.40
N GLU A 189 18.83 13.36 -5.09
CA GLU A 189 19.89 13.53 -4.09
C GLU A 189 20.25 12.20 -3.42
N CYS A 190 21.52 12.05 -3.05
CA CYS A 190 21.92 10.96 -2.16
C CYS A 190 21.27 11.13 -0.78
N ARG A 191 20.55 10.13 -0.28
CA ARG A 191 19.92 10.19 1.05
C ARG A 191 20.92 10.32 2.19
N ALA A 192 22.14 9.79 2.03
CA ALA A 192 23.18 9.80 3.05
C ALA A 192 23.96 11.13 3.10
N CYS A 193 24.44 11.61 1.95
CA CYS A 193 25.31 12.79 1.89
C CYS A 193 24.66 14.03 1.28
N LYS A 194 23.40 13.93 0.81
CA LYS A 194 22.62 15.01 0.16
C LYS A 194 23.25 15.63 -1.08
N ARG A 195 24.32 15.03 -1.61
CA ARG A 195 24.90 15.44 -2.89
C ARG A 195 23.94 15.13 -4.02
N SER A 196 23.79 16.07 -4.95
CA SER A 196 23.05 15.86 -6.18
C SER A 196 23.66 14.71 -6.99
N LEU A 197 22.79 13.82 -7.47
CA LEU A 197 23.08 12.74 -8.38
C LEU A 197 22.92 13.16 -9.86
N SER A 198 22.45 14.38 -10.12
CA SER A 198 22.36 14.92 -11.50
C SER A 198 23.72 15.38 -12.07
N CYS A 199 24.75 15.48 -11.23
CA CYS A 199 26.10 15.95 -11.63
C CYS A 199 27.15 14.82 -11.78
N SER A 200 26.79 13.54 -11.58
CA SER A 200 27.77 12.44 -11.57
C SER A 200 28.12 11.83 -12.94
N ASP A 201 27.84 12.51 -14.05
CA ASP A 201 28.40 12.19 -15.38
C ASP A 201 29.86 12.69 -15.56
N GLN A 202 30.56 13.03 -14.49
CA GLN A 202 31.99 13.30 -14.49
C GLN A 202 32.70 12.44 -13.44
N ALA A 203 33.04 11.20 -13.81
CA ALA A 203 34.14 10.49 -13.18
C ALA A 203 35.37 10.63 -14.10
N PRO A 204 36.50 11.22 -13.66
CA PRO A 204 37.75 11.04 -14.36
C PRO A 204 38.23 9.59 -14.19
N GLY A 205 38.81 9.03 -15.24
CA GLY A 205 39.33 7.66 -15.31
C GLY A 205 40.57 7.41 -14.48
#